data_AF-A0A8S9L9P1-F1
#
_entry.id   AF-A0A8S9L9P1-F1
#
_cell.length_a   1.000
_cell.length_b   1.000
_cell.length_c   1.000
_cell.angle_alpha   90.00
_cell.angle_beta   90.00
_cell.angle_gamma   90.00
#
_symmetry.space_group_name_H-M   'P 1'
#
loop_
_entity.id
_entity.type
_entity.pdbx_description
1 polymer ?
#
loop_
_entity_poly.entity_id
_entity_poly.type
_entity_poly.pdbx_seq_one_letter_code
_entity_poly.pdbx_strand_id
1 'polypeptide(L)' 'MHVIIENPEFKRKLDRMVVINEKLMAVGQTDDPSFVKNLKRIPLIAGLVSEILAAYLMPPVESGSVDFAEFEPNLVY' A
#
# COMPACT_ATOMS: atom_id res chain seq x y z
N MET A 1 -15.91 1.06 11.54
CA MET A 1 -14.67 1.42 10.83
C MET A 1 -14.01 0.15 10.30
N HIS A 2 -14.61 -0.50 9.30
CA HIS A 2 -13.99 -1.64 8.62
C HIS A 2 -13.22 -1.06 7.44
N VAL A 3 -11.92 -0.91 7.66
CA VAL A 3 -10.98 -0.32 6.73
C VAL A 3 -10.88 -1.23 5.50
N ILE A 4 -10.52 -0.63 4.36
CA ILE A 4 -10.27 -1.13 2.99
C ILE A 4 -9.25 -2.33 2.91
N ILE A 5 -8.98 -3.01 4.03
CA ILE A 5 -7.94 -4.02 4.30
C ILE A 5 -8.30 -5.42 3.74
N GLU A 6 -9.53 -5.66 3.28
CA GLU A 6 -9.95 -7.01 2.84
C GLU A 6 -9.61 -7.36 1.39
N ASN A 7 -8.99 -6.45 0.62
CA ASN A 7 -8.48 -6.80 -0.71
C ASN A 7 -7.10 -7.51 -0.60
N PRO A 8 -6.98 -8.80 -0.99
CA PRO A 8 -5.71 -9.54 -0.92
C PRO A 8 -4.58 -8.88 -1.72
N GLU A 9 -4.89 -8.21 -2.83
CA GLU A 9 -3.91 -7.50 -3.65
C GLU A 9 -3.37 -6.24 -2.95
N PHE A 10 -4.24 -5.49 -2.25
CA PHE A 10 -3.82 -4.32 -1.49
C PHE A 10 -2.89 -4.72 -0.34
N LYS A 11 -3.25 -5.77 0.40
CA LYS A 11 -2.41 -6.31 1.48
C LYS A 11 -1.04 -6.77 0.96
N ARG A 12 -1.00 -7.49 -0.17
CA ARG A 12 0.25 -7.92 -0.82
C ARG A 12 1.15 -6.73 -1.19
N LYS A 13 0.58 -5.61 -1.66
CA LYS A 13 1.35 -4.39 -1.96
C LYS A 13 1.97 -3.79 -0.70
N LEU A 14 1.21 -3.70 0.39
CA LEU A 14 1.72 -3.22 1.67
C LEU A 14 2.86 -4.11 2.20
N ASP A 15 2.68 -5.43 2.16
CA ASP A 15 3.72 -6.37 2.58
C ASP A 15 5.01 -6.19 1.76
N ARG A 16 4.90 -5.99 0.44
CA ARG A 16 6.06 -5.70 -0.43
C ARG A 16 6.75 -4.38 -0.06
N MET A 17 6.00 -3.33 0.25
CA MET A 17 6.57 -2.05 0.68
C MET A 17 7.38 -2.21 1.98
N VAL A 18 6.88 -2.99 2.95
CA VAL A 18 7.59 -3.28 4.21
C VAL A 18 8.91 -3.97 3.92
N VAL A 19 8.91 -5.02 3.09
CA VAL A 19 10.13 -5.75 2.71
C VAL A 19 11.15 -4.85 2.00
N ILE A 20 10.70 -3.94 1.13
CA ILE A 20 11.58 -2.98 0.47
C ILE A 20 12.19 -2.00 1.50
N ASN A 21 11.39 -1.55 2.46
CA ASN A 21 11.86 -0.65 3.52
C ASN A 21 12.88 -1.32 4.45
N GLU A 22 12.67 -2.59 4.82
CA GLU A 22 13.63 -3.37 5.58
C GLU A 22 14.98 -3.49 4.85
N LYS A 23 14.95 -3.72 3.53
CA LYS A 23 16.16 -3.74 2.70
C LYS A 23 16.86 -2.37 2.66
N LEU A 24 16.12 -1.27 2.59
CA LEU A 24 16.68 0.09 2.63
C LEU A 24 17.41 0.36 3.95
N MET A 25 16.81 -0.06 5.06
CA MET A 25 17.40 0.04 6.39
C MET A 25 18.65 -0.83 6.51
N ALA A 26 18.59 -2.08 6.03
CA ALA A 26 19.74 -2.99 6.02
C ALA A 26 20.93 -2.42 5.24
N VAL A 27 20.70 -1.83 4.06
CA VAL A 27 21.76 -1.14 3.28
C VAL A 27 22.32 0.06 4.05
N GLY A 28 21.54 0.72 4.89
CA GLY A 28 22.04 1.79 5.75
C GLY A 28 23.00 1.32 6.83
N GLN A 29 22.78 0.11 7.34
CA GLN A 29 23.52 -0.51 8.45
C GLN A 29 24.81 -1.22 8.01
N THR A 30 25.07 -1.40 6.71
CA THR A 30 26.34 -1.99 6.23
C THR A 30 27.53 -1.05 6.46
N ASP A 31 28.76 -1.57 6.47
CA ASP A 31 29.98 -0.77 6.47
C ASP A 31 30.43 -0.32 5.06
N ASP A 32 29.52 -0.39 4.08
CA ASP A 32 29.83 0.01 2.71
C ASP A 32 30.13 1.52 2.62
N PRO A 33 31.03 1.94 1.69
CA PRO A 33 31.22 3.34 1.37
C PRO A 33 29.91 4.02 0.97
N SER A 34 29.73 5.30 1.33
CA SER A 34 28.49 6.06 1.11
C SER A 34 27.99 6.01 -0.35
N PHE A 35 28.91 6.06 -1.33
CA PHE A 35 28.58 5.94 -2.75
C PHE A 35 27.94 4.57 -3.09
N VAL A 36 28.49 3.49 -2.53
CA VAL A 36 27.98 2.12 -2.75
C VAL A 36 26.61 1.95 -2.11
N LYS A 37 26.39 2.51 -0.91
CA LYS A 37 25.06 2.51 -0.26
C LYS A 37 24.02 3.23 -1.11
N ASN A 38 24.37 4.40 -1.66
CA ASN A 38 23.46 5.17 -2.51
C ASN A 38 23.11 4.42 -3.79
N LEU A 39 24.09 3.78 -4.44
CA LEU A 39 23.86 2.96 -5.62
C LEU A 39 22.90 1.79 -5.33
N LYS A 40 23.02 1.16 -4.15
CA LYS A 40 22.10 0.09 -3.70
C LYS A 40 20.70 0.62 -3.32
N ARG A 41 20.60 1.85 -2.80
CA ARG A 41 19.33 2.46 -2.34
C ARG A 41 18.46 2.95 -3.49
N ILE A 42 19.03 3.51 -4.55
CA ILE A 42 18.28 4.03 -5.70
C ILE A 42 17.25 3.03 -6.25
N PRO A 43 17.63 1.78 -6.60
CA PRO A 43 16.65 0.82 -7.12
C PRO A 43 15.59 0.42 -6.08
N LEU A 44 15.95 0.37 -4.79
CA LEU A 44 14.99 0.07 -3.72
C LEU A 44 13.98 1.20 -3.53
N ILE A 45 14.42 2.46 -3.54
CA ILE A 45 13.54 3.63 -3.49
C ILE A 45 12.62 3.67 -4.71
N ALA A 46 13.15 3.42 -5.91
CA ALA A 46 12.35 3.36 -7.12
C ALA A 46 11.26 2.27 -7.02
N GLY A 47 11.59 1.10 -6.47
CA GLY A 47 10.62 0.03 -6.20
C GLY A 47 9.53 0.45 -5.21
N LEU A 48 9.91 1.13 -4.12
CA LEU A 48 8.97 1.63 -3.12
C LEU A 48 7.99 2.65 -3.72
N VAL A 49 8.50 3.63 -4.46
CA VAL A 49 7.69 4.65 -5.15
C VAL A 49 6.75 3.98 -6.15
N SER A 50 7.21 2.96 -6.87
CA SER A 50 6.39 2.23 -7.83
C SER A 50 5.21 1.51 -7.16
N GLU A 51 5.44 0.86 -6.03
CA GLU A 51 4.35 0.23 -5.28
C GLU A 51 3.37 1.27 -4.71
N ILE A 52 3.87 2.43 -4.25
CA ILE A 52 3.02 3.52 -3.74
C ILE A 52 2.11 4.05 -4.86
N LEU A 53 2.68 4.31 -6.04
CA LEU A 53 1.91 4.74 -7.20
C LEU A 53 0.91 3.67 -7.65
N ALA A 54 1.31 2.40 -7.63
CA ALA A 54 0.42 1.30 -7.99
C ALA A 54 -0.73 1.11 -6.99
N ALA A 55 -0.50 1.38 -5.70
CA ALA A 55 -1.54 1.37 -4.68
C ALA A 55 -2.47 2.59 -4.81
N TYR A 56 -1.92 3.77 -5.12
CA TYR A 56 -2.68 5.00 -5.30
C TYR A 56 -3.58 4.96 -6.55
N LEU A 57 -3.08 4.38 -7.64
CA LEU A 57 -3.82 4.26 -8.91
C LEU A 57 -4.70 3.01 -8.98
N MET A 58 -4.72 2.17 -7.93
CA MET A 58 -5.59 1.00 -7.88
C MET A 58 -7.06 1.50 -7.89
N PRO A 59 -7.92 0.98 -8.79
CA PRO A 59 -9.32 1.35 -8.76
C PRO A 59 -9.92 0.96 -7.42
N PRO A 60 -10.86 1.75 -6.87
CA PRO A 60 -11.58 1.35 -5.68
C PRO A 60 -12.26 0.01 -5.98
N VAL A 61 -11.84 -1.03 -5.28
CA VAL A 61 -12.52 -2.33 -5.37
C VAL A 61 -13.82 -2.18 -4.62
N GLU A 62 -14.90 -2.78 -5.15
CA GLU A 62 -16.14 -2.99 -4.41
C GLU A 62 -15.87 -3.90 -3.20
N SER A 63 -15.27 -3.32 -2.16
CA SER A 63 -15.44 -3.82 -0.80
C SER A 63 -16.89 -3.49 -0.50
N GLY A 64 -17.76 -4.50 -0.52
CA GLY A 64 -19.17 -4.35 -0.17
C GLY A 64 -19.30 -3.85 1.27
N SER A 65 -19.07 -2.56 1.51
CA SER A 65 -19.93 -1.83 2.42
C SER A 65 -21.26 -1.83 1.69
N VAL A 66 -22.12 -2.78 2.03
CA VAL A 66 -23.53 -2.54 1.87
C VAL A 66 -23.78 -1.22 2.59
N ASP A 67 -23.96 -0.15 1.83
CA ASP A 67 -24.68 1.02 2.31
C ASP A 67 -26.12 0.52 2.56
N PHE A 68 -26.31 -0.15 3.70
CA PHE A 68 -27.61 -0.17 4.36
C PHE A 68 -27.82 1.23 4.96
N ALA A 69 -27.87 2.25 4.10
CA ALA A 69 -28.34 3.56 4.45
C ALA A 69 -29.83 3.61 4.08
N GLU A 70 -30.62 3.32 5.11
CA GLU A 70 -32.02 3.70 5.33
C GLU A 70 -33.08 3.14 4.37
N PHE A 71 -33.75 2.12 4.88
CA PHE A 71 -35.13 1.78 4.51
C PHE A 71 -35.99 3.04 4.74
N GLU A 72 -36.20 3.88 3.73
CA GLU A 72 -37.23 4.92 3.80
C GLU A 72 -38.60 4.21 3.85
N PRO A 73 -39.37 4.27 4.96
CA PRO A 73 -40.73 3.78 4.93
C PRO A 73 -41.52 4.70 3.99
N ASN A 74 -41.94 4.14 2.87
CA ASN A 74 -42.83 4.81 1.92
C ASN A 74 -44.13 5.15 2.66
N LEU A 75 -44.31 6.40 3.08
CA LEU A 75 -45.57 6.87 3.66
C LEU A 75 -46.59 6.92 2.52
N VAL A 76 -47.33 5.83 2.37
CA VAL A 76 -48.56 5.79 1.58
C VAL A 76 -49.57 6.67 2.31
N TYR A 77 -49.88 7.83 1.73
CA TYR A 77 -51.07 8.61 2.09
C TYR A 77 -52.29 8.08 1.34
#